data_AF-A0A8I1PPN4-F1
#
_entry.id   AF-A0A8I1PPN4-F1
#
_cell.length_a   1.000
_cell.length_b   1.000
_cell.length_c   1.000
_cell.angle_alpha   90.00
_cell.angle_beta   90.00
_cell.angle_gamma   90.00
#
_symmetry.space_group_name_H-M   'P 1'
#
loop_
_entity.id
_entity.type
_entity.pdbx_description
1 polymer ?
#
loop_
_entity_poly.entity_id
_entity_poly.type
_entity_poly.pdbx_seq_one_letter_code
_entity_poly.pdbx_strand_id
1 'polypeptide(L)' 'MSLNLDSEKITIACPHCSVKFDEMISRLKYEPKLSCPHCKKYIGVNLLELHAALESVRKSSNALLEKLMSRTDGKSFRDQ' A
#
# COMPACT_ATOMS: atom_id res chain seq x y z
N MET A 1 -10.62 -12.52 -1.93
CA MET A 1 -9.15 -12.54 -2.13
C MET A 1 -8.51 -11.57 -1.17
N SER A 2 -7.39 -11.91 -0.52
CA SER A 2 -6.63 -10.96 0.29
C SER A 2 -5.66 -10.18 -0.60
N LEU A 3 -5.82 -8.87 -0.71
CA LEU A 3 -4.83 -7.99 -1.35
C LEU A 3 -3.51 -8.08 -0.57
N ASN A 4 -2.45 -8.58 -1.21
CA ASN A 4 -1.09 -8.59 -0.65
C ASN A 4 -0.24 -7.54 -1.37
N LEU A 5 0.33 -6.60 -0.62
CA LEU A 5 1.16 -5.50 -1.16
C LEU A 5 2.65 -5.69 -0.83
N ASP A 6 3.07 -6.85 -0.32
CA ASP A 6 4.44 -7.08 0.13
C ASP A 6 5.51 -6.91 -0.96
N SER A 7 5.15 -7.22 -2.20
CA SER A 7 6.01 -7.05 -3.38
C SER A 7 5.99 -5.62 -3.94
N GLU A 8 5.09 -4.77 -3.47
CA GLU A 8 4.96 -3.40 -3.94
C GLU A 8 6.00 -2.49 -3.31
N LYS A 9 6.28 -1.39 -4.03
CA LYS A 9 7.19 -0.34 -3.57
C LYS A 9 6.40 0.89 -3.16
N ILE A 10 6.90 1.59 -2.14
CA ILE A 10 6.45 2.93 -1.78
C ILE A 10 7.61 3.90 -1.90
N THR A 11 7.30 5.13 -2.31
CA THR A 11 8.28 6.21 -2.35
C THR A 11 8.36 6.89 -0.99
N ILE A 12 9.55 6.94 -0.43
CA ILE A 12 9.85 7.55 0.86
C ILE A 12 10.67 8.82 0.61
N ALA A 13 10.25 9.91 1.22
CA ALA A 13 11.01 11.16 1.22
C ALA A 13 11.93 11.20 2.45
N CYS A 14 13.22 11.45 2.24
CA CYS A 14 14.14 11.66 3.34
C CYS A 14 13.87 13.00 4.03
N PRO A 15 13.60 13.04 5.35
CA PRO A 15 13.39 14.30 6.07
C PRO A 15 14.65 15.16 6.20
N HIS A 16 15.84 14.59 5.93
CA HIS A 16 17.11 15.27 6.09
C HIS A 16 17.65 15.92 4.81
N CYS A 17 17.40 15.32 3.65
CA CYS A 17 17.92 15.81 2.37
C CYS A 17 16.84 15.95 1.29
N SER A 18 15.57 15.66 1.61
CA SER A 18 14.41 15.75 0.71
C SER A 18 14.45 14.86 -0.53
N VAL A 19 15.48 14.03 -0.68
CA VAL A 19 15.57 13.04 -1.76
C VAL A 19 14.50 11.96 -1.54
N LYS A 20 13.80 11.64 -2.62
CA LYS A 20 12.83 10.56 -2.67
C LYS A 20 13.49 9.28 -3.18
N PHE A 21 13.15 8.15 -2.58
CA PHE A 21 13.64 6.85 -2.99
C PHE A 21 12.59 5.78 -2.72
N ASP A 22 12.63 4.70 -3.48
CA ASP A 22 11.66 3.62 -3.36
C ASP A 22 12.14 2.53 -2.41
N GLU A 23 11.21 2.03 -1.59
CA GLU A 23 11.42 0.91 -0.67
C GLU A 23 10.31 -0.12 -0.78
N MET A 24 10.65 -1.38 -0.56
CA MET A 24 9.70 -2.49 -0.63
C MET A 24 8.88 -2.58 0.66
N ILE A 25 7.56 -2.74 0.54
CA ILE A 25 6.66 -2.83 1.70
C ILE A 25 7.02 -4.01 2.60
N SER A 26 7.38 -5.16 2.01
CA SER A 26 7.85 -6.32 2.79
C SER A 26 9.03 -5.97 3.68
N ARG A 27 10.05 -5.26 3.16
CA ARG A 27 11.21 -4.83 3.93
C ARG A 27 10.80 -3.94 5.10
N LEU A 28 9.93 -2.96 4.87
CA LEU A 28 9.52 -1.99 5.88
C LEU A 28 8.81 -2.64 7.08
N LYS A 29 8.10 -3.75 6.86
CA LYS A 29 7.45 -4.51 7.94
C LYS A 29 8.44 -5.15 8.91
N TYR A 30 9.60 -5.58 8.42
CA TYR A 30 10.63 -6.24 9.22
C TYR A 30 11.70 -5.26 9.72
N GLU A 31 12.08 -4.29 8.89
CA GLU A 31 13.12 -3.31 9.17
C GLU A 31 12.60 -1.88 8.94
N PRO A 32 12.00 -1.25 9.96
CA PRO A 32 11.46 0.12 9.84
C PRO A 32 12.54 1.21 9.88
N LYS A 33 13.80 0.84 10.14
CA LYS A 33 14.94 1.76 10.16
C LYS A 33 15.63 1.74 8.80
N LEU A 34 15.40 2.78 8.02
CA LEU A 34 15.96 2.93 6.68
C LEU A 34 17.18 3.82 6.71
N SER A 35 18.23 3.48 5.97
CA SER A 35 19.31 4.43 5.69
C SER A 35 19.00 5.15 4.38
N CYS A 36 19.02 6.49 4.40
CA CYS A 36 18.85 7.26 3.17
C CYS A 36 20.01 6.95 2.20
N PRO A 37 19.76 6.57 0.94
CA PRO A 37 20.81 6.24 -0.01
C PRO A 37 21.75 7.44 -0.29
N HIS A 38 21.22 8.66 -0.16
CA HIS A 38 21.93 9.91 -0.45
C HIS A 38 22.72 10.45 0.76
N CYS A 39 22.05 10.77 1.87
CA CYS A 39 22.70 11.41 3.02
C CYS A 39 23.16 10.43 4.11
N LYS A 40 22.93 9.12 3.94
CA LYS A 40 23.28 8.02 4.85
C LYS A 40 22.67 8.09 6.26
N LYS A 41 21.90 9.14 6.56
CA LYS A 41 21.16 9.28 7.82
C LYS A 41 20.02 8.26 7.89
N TYR A 42 19.77 7.80 9.11
CA TYR A 42 18.67 6.88 9.39
C TYR A 42 17.34 7.60 9.46
N ILE A 43 16.31 6.95 8.91
CA ILE A 43 14.93 7.40 8.88
C ILE A 43 14.11 6.29 9.53
N GLY A 44 13.34 6.64 10.55
CA GLY A 44 12.37 5.72 11.13
C GLY A 44 11.05 5.80 10.38
N VAL A 45 10.51 4.65 10.00
CA VAL A 45 9.14 4.52 9.48
C VAL A 45 8.22 4.18 10.66
N ASN A 46 7.10 4.88 10.78
CA ASN A 46 6.09 4.55 11.78
C ASN A 46 5.31 3.30 11.33
N LEU A 47 5.60 2.16 11.95
CA LEU A 47 4.94 0.90 11.64
C LEU A 47 3.42 0.94 11.85
N LEU A 48 2.94 1.67 12.86
CA LEU A 48 1.50 1.77 13.13
C LEU A 48 0.78 2.46 11.98
N GLU A 49 1.34 3.58 11.49
CA GLU A 49 0.80 4.30 10.34
C GLU A 49 0.89 3.47 9.06
N LEU A 50 2.00 2.76 8.85
CA LEU A 50 2.16 1.85 7.71
C LEU A 50 1.07 0.77 7.71
N HIS A 51 0.87 0.08 8.84
CA HIS A 51 -0.16 -0.94 8.96
C HIS A 51 -1.57 -0.39 8.78
N ALA A 52 -1.86 0.79 9.36
CA ALA A 52 -3.15 1.45 9.19
C ALA A 52 -3.44 1.81 7.72
N ALA A 53 -2.43 2.31 7.01
CA ALA A 53 -2.55 2.64 5.59
C ALA A 53 -2.78 1.38 4.74
N LEU A 54 -2.03 0.30 4.97
CA LEU A 54 -2.19 -0.97 4.26
C LEU A 54 -3.58 -1.57 4.46
N GLU A 55 -4.09 -1.54 5.70
CA GLU A 55 -5.41 -2.07 6.01
C GLU A 55 -6.53 -1.20 5.40
N SER A 56 -6.35 0.12 5.34
CA SER A 56 -7.27 1.03 4.65
C SER A 56 -7.37 0.73 3.15
N VAL A 57 -6.24 0.51 2.49
CA VAL A 57 -6.19 0.14 1.07
C VAL A 57 -6.86 -1.22 0.85
N ARG A 58 -6.58 -2.20 1.71
CA ARG A 58 -7.22 -3.52 1.66
C ARG A 58 -8.74 -3.42 1.77
N LYS A 59 -9.25 -2.66 2.73
CA LYS A 59 -10.70 -2.43 2.91
C LYS A 59 -11.32 -1.77 1.68
N SER A 60 -10.66 -0.75 1.15
CA SER A 60 -11.13 -0.03 -0.05
C SER A 60 -11.17 -0.95 -1.27
N SER A 61 -10.13 -1.77 -1.48
CA SER A 61 -10.08 -2.75 -2.56
C SER A 61 -11.18 -3.81 -2.44
N ASN A 62 -11.41 -4.33 -1.24
CA ASN A 62 -12.49 -5.29 -1.01
C ASN A 62 -13.86 -4.67 -1.30
N ALA A 63 -14.10 -3.45 -0.81
CA ALA A 63 -15.36 -2.75 -1.07
C ALA A 63 -15.58 -2.48 -2.56
N LEU A 64 -14.52 -2.18 -3.32
CA LEU A 64 -14.60 -2.05 -4.78
C LEU A 64 -14.92 -3.38 -5.45
N LEU A 65 -14.28 -4.47 -5.02
CA LEU A 65 -14.51 -5.81 -5.56
C LEU A 65 -15.98 -6.25 -5.35
N GLU A 66 -16.52 -6.09 -4.14
CA GLU A 66 -17.93 -6.41 -3.84
C GLU A 66 -18.90 -5.62 -4.73
N LYS A 67 -18.61 -4.34 -4.99
CA LYS A 67 -19.41 -3.51 -5.92
C LYS A 67 -19.34 -3.99 -7.36
N LEU A 68 -18.19 -4.52 -7.80
CA LEU A 68 -18.04 -5.07 -9.14
C LEU A 68 -18.78 -6.41 -9.27
N MET A 69 -18.67 -7.28 -8.27
CA MET A 69 -19.34 -8.59 -8.24
C MET A 69 -20.87 -8.46 -8.17
N SER A 70 -21.38 -7.55 -7.35
CA SER A 70 -22.84 -7.27 -7.27
C SER A 70 -23.42 -6.68 -8.57
N ARG A 71 -22.61 -6.01 -9.40
CA ARG A 71 -23.04 -5.52 -10.72
C ARG A 71 -23.09 -6.63 -11.77
N THR A 72 -22.28 -7.67 -11.65
CA THR A 72 -22.26 -8.79 -12.60
C THR A 72 -23.44 -9.75 -12.41
N ASP A 73 -23.99 -9.86 -11.20
CA ASP A 73 -25.17 -10.70 -10.91
C ASP A 73 -26.51 -10.07 -11.38
N GLY A 74 -26.53 -8.77 -11.71
CA GLY A 74 -27.76 -8.01 -12.01
C GLY A 74 -28.14 -7.88 -13.50
N LYS A 75 -27.36 -8.39 -14.45
CA LYS A 75 -27.70 -8.32 -15.89
C LYS A 75 -28.65 -9.46 -16.30
N SER A 76 -29.87 -9.44 -15.76
CA SER A 76 -31.01 -10.03 -16.45
C SER A 76 -31.33 -9.14 -17.65
N PHE A 77 -30.94 -9.59 -18.84
CA PHE A 77 -31.40 -9.02 -20.10
C PHE A 77 -32.93 -9.19 -20.17
N ARG A 78 -33.68 -8.16 -19.76
CA ARG A 78 -35.07 -7.99 -20.17
C ARG A 78 -35.09 -6.99 -21.31
N ASP A 79 -34.94 -7.53 -22.52
CA ASP A 79 -35.44 -6.91 -23.76
C ASP A 79 -35.64 -8.05 -24.77
N GLN A 80 -36.80 -8.71 -24.69
CA GLN A 80 -37.44 -9.38 -25.81
C GLN A 80 -38.95 -9.46 -25.58
#